data_AF-A0A0J6E8D0-F1
#
_entry.id   AF-A0A0J6E8D0-F1
#
_cell.length_a   1.000
_cell.length_b   1.000
_cell.length_c   1.000
_cell.angle_alpha   90.00
_cell.angle_beta   90.00
_cell.angle_gamma   90.00
#
_symmetry.space_group_name_H-M   'P 1'
#
loop_
_entity.id
_entity.type
_entity.pdbx_description
1 polymer ?
#
loop_
_entity_poly.entity_id
_entity_poly.type
_entity_poly.pdbx_seq_one_letter_code
_entity_poly.pdbx_strand_id
1 'polypeptide(L)' 'MTILSTQHSPVRQGQCVEIASDPQLYQVISIDDRHDRCWLRRWPLARQGSEVFEISLQQVRPSRPHRS' A
#
# COMPACT_ATOMS: atom_id res chain seq x y z
N MET A 1 15.22 28.54 -1.59
CA MET A 1 14.42 27.55 -0.84
C MET A 1 13.86 26.56 -1.84
N THR A 2 14.43 25.37 -1.93
CA THR A 2 13.98 24.36 -2.91
C THR A 2 12.99 23.42 -2.22
N ILE A 3 11.74 23.45 -2.69
CA ILE A 3 10.68 22.54 -2.28
C ILE A 3 11.10 21.08 -2.56
N LEU A 4 11.32 20.31 -1.50
CA LEU A 4 11.41 18.85 -1.56
C LEU A 4 10.00 18.31 -1.83
N SER A 5 9.58 18.27 -3.09
CA SER A 5 8.40 17.50 -3.47
C SER A 5 8.77 16.02 -3.44
N THR A 6 8.71 15.40 -2.25
CA THR A 6 8.49 13.95 -2.17
C THR A 6 7.19 13.68 -2.91
N GLN A 7 7.30 13.14 -4.13
CA GLN A 7 6.15 12.72 -4.93
C GLN A 7 5.49 11.52 -4.24
N HIS A 8 4.72 11.78 -3.17
CA HIS A 8 3.78 10.80 -2.65
C HIS A 8 2.59 10.81 -3.59
N SER A 9 2.68 10.03 -4.68
CA SER A 9 1.49 9.71 -5.45
C SER A 9 0.50 9.08 -4.46
N PRO A 10 -0.73 9.62 -4.33
CA PRO A 10 -1.69 9.09 -3.39
C PRO A 10 -1.91 7.61 -3.69
N VAL A 11 -1.88 6.79 -2.65
CA VAL A 11 -2.17 5.36 -2.75
C VAL A 11 -3.57 5.19 -3.36
N ARG A 12 -3.76 4.18 -4.21
CA ARG A 12 -5.05 3.91 -4.86
C ARG A 12 -5.51 2.48 -4.62
N GLN A 13 -6.81 2.28 -4.62
CA GLN A 13 -7.40 0.95 -4.62
C GLN A 13 -6.85 0.11 -5.80
N GLY A 14 -6.53 -1.15 -5.52
CA GLY A 14 -5.93 -2.09 -6.47
C GLY A 14 -4.41 -2.00 -6.60
N GLN A 15 -3.79 -0.93 -6.11
CA GLN A 15 -2.34 -0.74 -6.16
C GLN A 15 -1.60 -1.77 -5.29
N CYS A 16 -0.44 -2.22 -5.75
CA CYS A 16 0.49 -2.97 -4.92
C CYS A 16 1.39 -2.02 -4.12
N VAL A 17 1.58 -2.33 -2.85
CA VAL A 17 2.29 -1.52 -1.87
C VAL A 17 3.10 -2.41 -0.93
N GLU A 18 4.04 -1.81 -0.23
CA GLU A 18 4.80 -2.43 0.85
C GLU A 18 4.45 -1.74 2.17
N ILE A 19 4.67 -2.42 3.29
CA ILE A 19 4.52 -1.83 4.62
C ILE A 19 5.92 -1.47 5.13
N ALA A 20 6.08 -0.32 5.78
CA ALA A 20 7.41 0.16 6.20
C ALA A 20 8.21 -0.84 7.07
N SER A 21 7.52 -1.70 7.83
CA SER A 21 8.10 -2.73 8.69
C SER A 21 8.12 -4.13 8.08
N ASP A 22 7.58 -4.33 6.88
CA ASP A 22 7.43 -5.64 6.25
C ASP A 22 7.69 -5.55 4.73
N PRO A 23 8.76 -6.21 4.22
CA PRO A 23 9.12 -6.18 2.80
C PRO A 23 8.16 -6.97 1.90
N GLN A 24 7.14 -7.62 2.45
CA GLN A 24 6.12 -8.33 1.67
C GLN A 24 5.27 -7.35 0.83
N LEU A 25 4.82 -7.82 -0.34
CA LEU A 25 3.86 -7.09 -1.17
C LEU A 25 2.43 -7.29 -0.69
N TYR A 26 1.68 -6.20 -0.74
CA TYR A 26 0.27 -6.12 -0.39
C TYR A 26 -0.50 -5.42 -1.49
N GLN A 27 -1.78 -5.76 -1.65
CA GLN A 27 -2.69 -5.05 -2.54
C GLN A 27 -3.68 -4.24 -1.70
N VAL A 28 -3.88 -2.98 -2.11
CA VAL A 28 -4.88 -2.09 -1.51
C VAL A 28 -6.28 -2.51 -1.95
N ILE A 29 -7.16 -2.77 -0.99
CA ILE A 29 -8.53 -3.23 -1.21
C ILE A 29 -9.54 -2.10 -1.05
N SER A 30 -9.30 -1.18 -0.11
CA SER A 30 -10.10 0.01 0.09
C SER A 30 -9.26 1.10 0.75
N ILE A 31 -9.68 2.35 0.61
CA ILE A 31 -9.06 3.52 1.21
C ILE A 31 -10.14 4.32 1.92
N ASP A 32 -9.84 4.75 3.14
CA ASP A 32 -10.62 5.71 3.90
C ASP A 32 -9.72 6.91 4.25
N ASP A 33 -9.68 7.87 3.32
CA ASP A 33 -8.89 9.10 3.46
C ASP A 33 -9.36 9.95 4.65
N ARG A 34 -10.62 9.81 5.09
CA ARG A 34 -11.15 10.60 6.22
C ARG A 34 -10.53 10.18 7.54
N HIS A 35 -10.16 8.90 7.66
CA HIS A 35 -9.58 8.34 8.87
C HIS A 35 -8.10 7.96 8.73
N ASP A 36 -7.44 8.34 7.64
CA ASP A 36 -6.03 8.03 7.34
C ASP A 36 -5.74 6.51 7.38
N ARG A 37 -6.71 5.72 6.88
CA ARG A 37 -6.70 4.26 6.95
C ARG A 37 -6.90 3.62 5.59
N CYS A 38 -6.36 2.42 5.42
CA CYS A 38 -6.64 1.59 4.28
C CYS A 38 -6.73 0.11 4.69
N TRP A 39 -7.28 -0.69 3.78
CA TRP A 39 -7.39 -2.13 3.94
C TRP A 39 -6.53 -2.81 2.91
N LEU A 40 -5.67 -3.71 3.36
CA LEU A 40 -4.72 -4.43 2.53
C LEU A 40 -4.99 -5.93 2.60
N ARG A 41 -4.56 -6.66 1.56
CA ARG A 41 -4.37 -8.11 1.62
C ARG A 41 -3.02 -8.47 1.05
N ARG A 42 -2.46 -9.62 1.46
CA ARG A 42 -1.19 -10.11 0.91
C ARG A 42 -1.28 -10.33 -0.61
N TRP A 43 -0.19 -10.01 -1.30
CA TRP A 43 -0.02 -10.25 -2.74
C TRP A 43 1.32 -10.97 -2.99
N PRO A 44 1.39 -11.98 -3.88
CA PRO A 44 0.29 -12.58 -4.64
C PRO A 44 -0.71 -13.33 -3.75
N LEU A 45 -1.92 -13.58 -4.28
CA LEU A 45 -2.96 -14.30 -3.55
C LEU A 45 -2.53 -15.74 -3.28
N ALA A 46 -2.65 -16.18 -2.04
CA ALA A 46 -2.53 -17.60 -1.71
C ALA A 46 -3.73 -18.39 -2.28
N ARG A 47 -3.58 -19.72 -2.40
CA ARG A 47 -4.62 -20.61 -2.97
C ARG A 47 -5.96 -20.53 -2.24
N GLN A 48 -5.95 -20.21 -0.94
CA GLN A 48 -7.14 -20.05 -0.10
C GLN A 48 -7.63 -18.60 -0.01
N GLY A 49 -7.08 -17.70 -0.82
CA GLY A 49 -7.26 -16.26 -0.65
C GLY A 49 -6.25 -15.67 0.34
N SER A 50 -6.42 -14.40 0.67
CA SER A 50 -5.58 -13.70 1.63
C SER A 50 -6.45 -12.79 2.47
N GLU A 51 -6.23 -12.83 3.79
CA GLU A 51 -6.97 -12.04 4.75
C GLU A 51 -6.81 -10.55 4.45
N VAL A 52 -7.90 -9.82 4.67
CA VAL A 52 -7.93 -8.36 4.58
C VAL A 52 -7.77 -7.79 5.98
N PHE A 53 -6.81 -6.89 6.16
CA PHE A 53 -6.56 -6.22 7.44
C PHE A 53 -6.45 -4.71 7.25
N GLU A 54 -6.71 -3.97 8.33
CA GLU A 54 -6.65 -2.51 8.39
C GLU A 54 -5.24 -2.04 8.76
N ILE A 55 -4.77 -0.94 8.15
CA ILE A 55 -3.51 -0.27 8.51
C ILE A 55 -3.59 1.23 8.25
N SER A 56 -2.75 2.03 8.93
CA SER A 56 -2.60 3.45 8.63
C SER A 56 -1.93 3.68 7.28
N LEU A 57 -2.43 4.65 6.50
CA LEU A 57 -1.83 5.06 5.23
C LEU A 57 -0.38 5.53 5.39
N GLN A 58 0.02 6.04 6.56
CA GLN A 58 1.39 6.48 6.83
C GLN A 58 2.40 5.33 6.89
N GLN A 59 1.92 4.10 7.11
CA GLN A 59 2.78 2.91 7.15
C GLN A 59 2.94 2.28 5.76
N VAL A 60 2.18 2.75 4.77
CA VAL A 60 2.14 2.20 3.42
C VAL A 60 3.10 2.97 2.51
N ARG A 61 3.88 2.22 1.72
CA ARG A 61 4.80 2.77 0.74
C ARG A 61 4.44 2.25 -0.65
N PRO A 62 4.50 3.09 -1.70
CA PRO A 62 4.35 2.61 -3.08
C PRO A 62 5.37 1.50 -3.34
N SER A 63 4.92 0.33 -3.80
CA SER A 63 5.89 -0.67 -4.24
C SER A 63 6.57 -0.16 -5.49
N ARG A 64 7.88 -0.32 -5.59
CA ARG A 64 8.57 -0.01 -6.85
C ARG A 64 8.08 -1.00 -7.90
N PRO A 65 7.69 -0.56 -9.11
CA PRO A 65 7.46 -1.50 -10.19
C PRO A 65 8.77 -2.28 -10.39
N HIS A 66 8.72 -3.60 -10.26
CA HIS A 66 9.77 -4.46 -10.81
C HIS A 66 9.75 -4.26 -12.31
N ARG A 67 10.61 -3.36 -12.80
CA ARG A 67 10.89 -3.25 -14.22
C ARG A 67 11.71 -4.50 -14.56
N SER A 68 11.06 -5.44 -15.24
CA SER A 68 11.72 -6.59 -15.88
C SER A 68 12.78 -6.14 -16.86
#